data_AF-A0A6J4NVG6-F1
#
_entry.id   AF-A0A6J4NVG6-F1
#
_cell.length_a   1.000
_cell.length_b   1.000
_cell.length_c   1.000
_cell.angle_alpha   90.00
_cell.angle_beta   90.00
_cell.angle_gamma   90.00
#
_symmetry.space_group_name_H-M   'P 1'
#
loop_
_entity.id
_entity.type
_entity.pdbx_description
1 polymer ?
#
loop_
_entity_poly.entity_id
_entity_poly.type
_entity_poly.pdbx_seq_one_letter_code
_entity_poly.pdbx_strand_id
1 'polypeptide(L)'
;MELLTTVSSVDATGAAPPAFDDVTAELSWMVRGLGELADIDGGGDGGVADGVRVDRIAVLEQVKAAAAEAAEMVLFARSQVEAQRHSGVDYRRLGRGIGDQIGLACTVSPAAGSRRLALARAWCVDLPARYGLLRAGQVSEWVATVVARETSHLDGPTRRLAYAVDPAAAVARARTEEGQRRVTVRPAPGQHGDPDRVSAGGAGHRGLGRAAAGR
;
A
#
# COMPACT_ATOMS: atom_id res chain seq x y z
N MET A 1 -22.04 -36.26 -33.35
CA MET A 1 -22.67 -35.53 -32.24
C MET A 1 -22.05 -34.15 -32.20
N GLU A 2 -22.64 -33.24 -32.97
CA GLU A 2 -22.43 -31.79 -32.85
C GLU A 2 -22.95 -31.32 -31.49
N LEU A 3 -22.21 -30.46 -30.81
CA LEU A 3 -22.79 -29.35 -30.05
C LEU A 3 -21.90 -28.13 -30.27
N LEU A 4 -22.32 -27.36 -31.28
CA LEU A 4 -22.06 -25.93 -31.45
C LEU A 4 -22.67 -25.19 -30.25
N THR A 5 -21.92 -24.26 -29.66
CA THR A 5 -22.52 -23.10 -29.01
C THR A 5 -21.83 -21.84 -29.53
N THR A 6 -22.55 -21.18 -30.42
CA THR A 6 -22.28 -19.86 -31.00
C THR A 6 -23.02 -18.81 -30.20
N VAL A 7 -22.35 -17.74 -29.75
CA VAL A 7 -22.88 -16.37 -29.61
C VAL A 7 -21.67 -15.43 -29.81
N SER A 8 -21.42 -14.93 -31.03
CA SER A 8 -21.83 -13.60 -31.54
C SER A 8 -21.33 -12.45 -30.65
N SER A 9 -20.19 -11.82 -30.96
CA SER A 9 -20.03 -10.71 -31.92
C SER A 9 -20.80 -9.45 -31.52
N VAL A 10 -20.06 -8.46 -31.00
CA VAL A 10 -20.31 -7.03 -31.26
C VAL A 10 -18.96 -6.42 -31.62
N ASP A 11 -18.74 -6.22 -32.92
CA ASP A 11 -17.71 -5.34 -33.47
C ASP A 11 -18.37 -4.08 -34.02
N ALA A 12 -17.53 -3.04 -34.18
CA ALA A 12 -17.74 -1.74 -34.84
C ALA A 12 -17.97 -0.58 -33.86
N THR A 13 -17.19 0.51 -33.82
CA THR A 13 -16.11 1.03 -34.68
C THR A 13 -15.43 2.18 -33.92
N GLY A 14 -14.11 2.36 -34.10
CA GLY A 14 -13.54 3.71 -34.04
C GLY A 14 -12.20 3.80 -33.32
N ALA A 15 -11.12 3.65 -34.08
CA ALA A 15 -9.73 3.94 -33.73
C ALA A 15 -9.23 3.27 -32.44
N ALA A 16 -8.35 2.28 -32.60
CA ALA A 16 -7.54 1.80 -31.48
C ALA A 16 -6.92 3.03 -30.78
N PRO A 17 -7.30 3.34 -29.52
CA PRO A 17 -6.59 4.37 -28.78
C PRO A 17 -5.11 3.96 -28.77
N PRO A 18 -4.14 4.91 -28.85
CA PRO A 18 -2.75 4.53 -28.67
C PRO A 18 -2.69 3.74 -27.38
N ALA A 19 -2.21 2.50 -27.42
CA ALA A 19 -2.20 1.63 -26.26
C ALA A 19 -1.49 2.40 -25.15
N PHE A 20 -2.26 2.92 -24.21
CA PHE A 20 -1.76 3.08 -22.86
C PHE A 20 -1.14 1.71 -22.55
N ASP A 21 0.11 1.69 -22.09
CA ASP A 21 0.68 0.45 -21.59
C ASP A 21 -0.37 -0.18 -20.68
N ASP A 22 -0.74 -1.42 -20.96
CA ASP A 22 -1.87 -2.13 -20.33
C ASP A 22 -1.73 -2.05 -18.80
N VAL A 23 -0.47 -2.11 -18.33
CA VAL A 23 -0.07 -1.92 -16.94
C VAL A 23 -0.35 -0.51 -16.42
N THR A 24 -0.04 0.54 -17.18
CA THR A 24 -0.32 1.93 -16.78
C THR A 24 -1.83 2.19 -16.69
N ALA A 25 -2.62 1.64 -17.61
CA ALA A 25 -4.07 1.74 -17.58
C ALA A 25 -4.65 1.00 -16.37
N GLU A 26 -4.19 -0.22 -16.10
CA GLU A 26 -4.58 -1.03 -14.95
C GLU A 26 -4.24 -0.34 -13.62
N LEU A 27 -3.01 0.16 -13.47
CA LEU A 27 -2.57 0.91 -12.29
C LEU A 27 -3.41 2.19 -12.08
N SER A 28 -3.73 2.91 -13.16
CA SER A 28 -4.57 4.10 -13.10
C SER A 28 -6.00 3.80 -12.67
N TRP A 29 -6.54 2.64 -13.04
CA TRP A 29 -7.84 2.16 -12.56
C TRP A 29 -7.79 1.79 -11.07
N MET A 30 -6.75 1.07 -10.63
CA MET A 30 -6.57 0.70 -9.21
C MET A 30 -6.46 1.94 -8.32
N VAL A 31 -5.64 2.93 -8.71
CA VAL A 31 -5.46 4.18 -7.96
C VAL A 31 -6.78 4.94 -7.81
N ARG A 32 -7.58 5.00 -8.87
CA ARG A 32 -8.90 5.66 -8.84
C ARG A 32 -9.86 4.95 -7.89
N GLY A 33 -9.95 3.62 -7.97
CA GLY A 33 -10.80 2.82 -7.09
C GLY A 33 -10.39 2.93 -5.61
N LEU A 34 -9.09 3.00 -5.30
CA LEU A 34 -8.60 3.27 -3.94
C LEU A 34 -8.98 4.67 -3.45
N GLY A 35 -8.99 5.67 -4.34
CA GLY A 35 -9.44 7.02 -4.04
C GLY A 35 -10.92 7.08 -3.66
N GLU A 36 -11.78 6.39 -4.40
CA GLU A 36 -13.23 6.29 -4.11
C GLU A 36 -13.51 5.61 -2.76
N LEU A 37 -12.67 4.66 -2.33
CA LEU A 37 -12.78 4.00 -1.02
C LEU A 37 -12.33 4.88 0.16
N ALA A 38 -11.60 5.97 -0.10
CA ALA A 38 -11.02 6.82 0.93
C ALA A 38 -11.97 7.92 1.44
N ASP A 39 -13.20 8.00 0.90
CA ASP A 39 -14.21 8.95 1.37
C ASP A 39 -14.59 8.66 2.84
N ILE A 40 -14.31 9.65 3.69
CA ILE A 40 -14.38 9.56 5.16
C ILE A 40 -15.81 9.79 5.67
N ASP A 41 -16.75 10.13 4.77
CA ASP A 41 -18.15 10.44 5.07
C ASP A 41 -18.91 9.18 5.52
N GLY A 42 -18.61 8.75 6.74
CA GLY A 42 -19.32 7.72 7.48
C GLY A 42 -20.62 8.29 8.04
N GLY A 43 -21.71 8.09 7.32
CA GLY A 43 -23.07 8.37 7.79
C GLY A 43 -24.00 7.21 7.48
N GLY A 44 -23.95 6.16 8.28
CA GLY A 44 -24.89 5.05 8.19
C GLY A 44 -24.80 4.12 9.39
N ASP A 45 -25.93 3.88 10.02
CA ASP A 45 -26.11 3.41 11.40
C ASP A 45 -25.78 1.92 11.63
N GLY A 46 -24.82 1.39 10.88
CA GLY A 46 -24.26 0.04 10.97
C GLY A 46 -22.75 0.07 10.82
N GLY A 47 -22.07 0.82 11.70
CA GLY A 47 -20.63 1.09 11.64
C GLY A 47 -19.79 -0.17 11.42
N VAL A 48 -18.92 -0.14 10.41
CA VAL A 48 -17.95 -1.21 10.13
C VAL A 48 -17.14 -1.49 11.39
N ALA A 49 -17.20 -2.74 11.86
CA ALA A 49 -16.48 -3.19 13.04
C ALA A 49 -14.97 -2.94 12.91
N ASP A 50 -14.32 -2.61 14.03
CA ASP A 50 -12.89 -2.26 14.04
C ASP A 50 -11.99 -3.38 13.49
N GLY A 51 -12.35 -4.65 13.67
CA GLY A 51 -11.64 -5.78 13.06
C GLY A 51 -11.62 -5.71 11.52
N VAL A 52 -12.75 -5.36 10.90
CA VAL A 52 -12.85 -5.18 9.45
C VAL A 52 -12.04 -3.96 9.00
N ARG A 53 -11.97 -2.89 9.81
CA ARG A 53 -11.08 -1.74 9.53
C ARG A 53 -9.61 -2.12 9.62
N VAL A 54 -9.22 -2.95 10.60
CA VAL A 54 -7.86 -3.48 10.73
C VAL A 54 -7.50 -4.37 9.54
N ASP A 55 -8.40 -5.25 9.09
CA ASP A 55 -8.20 -6.06 7.89
C ASP A 55 -8.04 -5.19 6.64
N ARG A 56 -8.86 -4.15 6.50
CA ARG A 56 -8.72 -3.15 5.42
C ARG A 56 -7.39 -2.42 5.49
N ILE A 57 -6.93 -2.00 6.69
CA ILE A 57 -5.61 -1.38 6.88
C ILE A 57 -4.49 -2.35 6.45
N ALA A 58 -4.59 -3.63 6.81
CA ALA A 58 -3.61 -4.63 6.42
C ALA A 58 -3.56 -4.83 4.89
N VAL A 59 -4.72 -4.88 4.23
CA VAL A 59 -4.81 -4.96 2.76
C VAL A 59 -4.27 -3.68 2.11
N LEU A 60 -4.62 -2.49 2.62
CA LEU A 60 -4.11 -1.21 2.10
C LEU A 60 -2.59 -1.07 2.26
N GLU A 61 -2.02 -1.60 3.35
CA GLU A 61 -0.57 -1.64 3.53
C GLU A 61 0.10 -2.62 2.56
N GLN A 62 -0.54 -3.76 2.24
CA GLN A 62 -0.06 -4.66 1.18
C GLN A 62 -0.14 -4.03 -0.22
N VAL A 63 -1.18 -3.21 -0.45
CA VAL A 63 -1.39 -2.48 -1.70
C VAL A 63 -0.39 -1.35 -1.89
N LYS A 64 0.31 -0.86 -0.85
CA LYS A 64 1.45 0.05 -1.04
C LYS A 64 2.45 -0.63 -1.97
N ALA A 65 2.44 -0.20 -3.22
CA ALA A 65 3.18 -0.79 -4.32
C ALA A 65 4.69 -0.48 -4.26
N ALA A 66 5.29 -0.36 -3.07
CA ALA A 66 6.69 -0.04 -2.88
C ALA A 66 7.63 -1.04 -3.59
N ALA A 67 7.23 -2.32 -3.66
CA ALA A 67 8.00 -3.33 -4.37
C ALA A 67 7.96 -3.18 -5.90
N ALA A 68 6.78 -2.85 -6.45
CA ALA A 68 6.59 -2.64 -7.88
C ALA A 68 7.26 -1.33 -8.32
N GLU A 69 7.04 -0.25 -7.58
CA GLU A 69 7.72 1.05 -7.78
C GLU A 69 9.25 0.90 -7.74
N ALA A 70 9.79 0.16 -6.76
CA ALA A 70 11.23 -0.11 -6.69
C ALA A 70 11.77 -0.89 -7.90
N ALA A 71 11.04 -1.89 -8.40
CA ALA A 71 11.43 -2.62 -9.61
C ALA A 71 11.47 -1.69 -10.82
N GLU A 72 10.41 -0.91 -11.04
CA GLU A 72 10.33 0.04 -12.15
C GLU A 72 11.43 1.09 -12.11
N MET A 73 11.73 1.64 -10.92
CA MET A 73 12.85 2.57 -10.74
C MET A 73 14.19 1.94 -11.15
N VAL A 74 14.44 0.67 -10.80
CA VAL A 74 15.69 -0.03 -11.16
C VAL A 74 15.73 -0.35 -12.65
N LEU A 75 14.63 -0.83 -13.24
CA LEU A 75 14.53 -1.12 -14.68
C LEU A 75 14.72 0.15 -15.51
N PHE A 76 14.01 1.23 -15.15
CA PHE A 76 14.18 2.55 -15.74
C PHE A 76 15.62 3.02 -15.63
N ALA A 77 16.22 2.97 -14.45
CA ALA A 77 17.60 3.40 -14.27
C ALA A 77 18.60 2.58 -15.11
N ARG A 78 18.37 1.28 -15.27
CA ARG A 78 19.18 0.42 -16.16
C ARG A 78 19.03 0.84 -17.62
N SER A 79 17.80 1.05 -18.09
CA SER A 79 17.51 1.51 -19.44
C SER A 79 18.17 2.85 -19.74
N GLN A 80 18.07 3.81 -18.80
CA GLN A 80 18.66 5.14 -18.93
C GLN A 80 20.19 5.10 -18.98
N VAL A 81 20.84 4.31 -18.12
CA VAL A 81 22.30 4.12 -18.18
C VAL A 81 22.72 3.52 -19.52
N GLU A 82 21.96 2.56 -20.04
CA GLU A 82 22.27 1.94 -21.33
C GLU A 82 22.11 2.93 -22.49
N ALA A 83 21.05 3.74 -22.50
CA ALA A 83 20.86 4.81 -23.49
C ALA A 83 21.98 5.87 -23.43
N GLN A 84 22.41 6.25 -22.23
CA GLN A 84 23.55 7.17 -22.04
C GLN A 84 24.85 6.58 -22.59
N ARG A 85 25.12 5.29 -22.37
CA ARG A 85 26.29 4.59 -22.94
C ARG A 85 26.27 4.60 -24.46
N HIS A 86 25.14 4.24 -25.07
CA HIS A 86 24.96 4.29 -26.52
C HIS A 86 25.15 5.69 -27.09
N SER A 87 24.85 6.72 -26.29
CA SER A 87 25.05 8.12 -26.66
C SER A 87 26.49 8.62 -26.41
N GLY A 88 27.42 7.75 -26.03
CA GLY A 88 28.82 8.10 -25.78
C GLY A 88 29.07 8.90 -24.50
N VAL A 89 28.15 8.88 -23.54
CA VAL A 89 28.36 9.55 -22.24
C VAL A 89 29.54 8.89 -21.51
N ASP A 90 30.47 9.73 -21.06
CA ASP A 90 31.63 9.30 -20.27
C ASP A 90 31.20 8.47 -19.05
N TYR A 91 31.93 7.39 -18.76
CA TYR A 91 31.59 6.44 -17.71
C TYR A 91 31.45 7.08 -16.33
N ARG A 92 32.16 8.17 -16.03
CA ARG A 92 32.06 8.91 -14.76
C ARG A 92 30.77 9.73 -14.63
N ARG A 93 30.09 9.97 -15.75
CA ARG A 93 28.85 10.74 -15.84
C ARG A 93 27.61 9.86 -16.01
N LEU A 94 27.78 8.55 -16.22
CA LEU A 94 26.67 7.62 -16.31
C LEU A 94 25.81 7.63 -15.05
N GLY A 95 24.51 7.64 -15.27
CA GLY A 95 23.50 7.68 -14.20
C GLY A 95 23.16 9.08 -13.68
N ARG A 96 23.87 10.14 -14.11
CA ARG A 96 23.53 11.51 -13.72
C ARG A 96 22.14 11.88 -14.26
N GLY A 97 21.33 12.56 -13.45
CA GLY A 97 19.99 13.02 -13.82
C GLY A 97 18.88 11.97 -13.75
N ILE A 98 19.18 10.70 -13.47
CA ILE A 98 18.15 9.65 -13.31
C ILE A 98 17.32 9.91 -12.05
N GLY A 99 17.97 10.25 -10.93
CA GLY A 99 17.28 10.59 -9.68
C GLY A 99 16.38 11.82 -9.79
N ASP A 100 16.73 12.76 -10.66
CA ASP A 100 15.94 13.97 -10.92
C ASP A 100 14.64 13.62 -11.66
N GLN A 101 14.73 12.73 -12.66
CA GLN A 101 13.57 12.21 -13.41
C GLN A 101 12.62 11.42 -12.50
N ILE A 102 13.17 10.60 -11.59
CA ILE A 102 12.38 9.90 -10.58
C ILE A 102 11.73 10.91 -9.61
N GLY A 103 12.46 11.93 -9.18
CA GLY A 103 11.92 13.00 -8.34
C GLY A 103 10.73 13.69 -9.00
N LEU A 104 10.87 14.04 -10.28
CA LEU A 104 9.79 14.63 -11.08
C LEU A 104 8.57 13.71 -11.16
N ALA A 105 8.76 12.43 -11.51
CA ALA A 105 7.67 11.46 -11.64
C ALA A 105 6.90 11.22 -10.33
N CYS A 106 7.62 11.16 -9.21
CA CYS A 106 7.04 10.95 -7.88
C CYS A 106 6.56 12.24 -7.20
N THR A 107 6.66 13.40 -7.86
CA THR A 107 6.36 14.73 -7.28
C THR A 107 7.14 14.99 -5.97
N VAL A 108 8.43 14.65 -5.95
CA VAL A 108 9.34 14.87 -4.82
C VAL A 108 10.61 15.59 -5.26
N SER A 109 11.42 16.07 -4.31
CA SER A 109 12.69 16.71 -4.64
C SER A 109 13.67 15.74 -5.33
N PRO A 110 14.60 16.24 -6.17
CA PRO A 110 15.61 15.40 -6.83
C PRO A 110 16.46 14.57 -5.86
N ALA A 111 16.76 15.13 -4.68
CA ALA A 111 17.46 14.43 -3.63
C ALA A 111 16.62 13.29 -3.03
N ALA A 112 15.30 13.46 -2.91
CA ALA A 112 14.39 12.40 -2.48
C ALA A 112 14.27 11.30 -3.55
N GLY A 113 14.16 11.66 -4.84
CA GLY A 113 14.18 10.70 -5.95
C GLY A 113 15.46 9.87 -5.99
N SER A 114 16.61 10.52 -5.80
CA SER A 114 17.92 9.84 -5.71
C SER A 114 18.00 8.87 -4.53
N ARG A 115 17.47 9.25 -3.36
CA ARG A 115 17.41 8.35 -2.19
C ARG A 115 16.50 7.15 -2.42
N ARG A 116 15.34 7.35 -3.05
CA ARG A 116 14.42 6.26 -3.44
C ARG A 116 15.09 5.28 -4.39
N LEU A 117 15.76 5.78 -5.42
CA LEU A 117 16.51 4.93 -6.36
C LEU A 117 17.63 4.13 -5.65
N ALA A 118 18.33 4.74 -4.69
CA ALA A 118 19.36 4.06 -3.92
C ALA A 118 18.79 2.91 -3.07
N LEU A 119 17.65 3.14 -2.40
CA LEU A 119 16.93 2.10 -1.65
C LEU A 119 16.41 0.99 -2.57
N ALA A 120 15.81 1.36 -3.70
CA ALA A 120 15.32 0.41 -4.69
C ALA A 120 16.44 -0.51 -5.21
N ARG A 121 17.62 0.04 -5.50
CA ARG A 121 18.81 -0.76 -5.87
C ARG A 121 19.28 -1.66 -4.72
N ALA A 122 19.34 -1.13 -3.50
CA ALA A 122 19.73 -1.93 -2.33
C ALA A 122 18.80 -3.13 -2.15
N TRP A 123 17.48 -2.97 -2.32
CA TRP A 123 16.52 -4.07 -2.23
C TRP A 123 16.64 -5.04 -3.41
N CYS A 124 16.52 -4.54 -4.64
CA CYS A 124 16.40 -5.40 -5.83
C CYS A 124 17.71 -6.12 -6.19
N VAL A 125 18.87 -5.50 -5.90
CA VAL A 125 20.18 -5.99 -6.36
C VAL A 125 21.00 -6.59 -5.22
N ASP A 126 21.00 -5.95 -4.05
CA ASP A 126 21.89 -6.35 -2.96
C ASP A 126 21.18 -7.19 -1.89
N LEU A 127 19.85 -7.11 -1.79
CA LEU A 127 19.06 -7.79 -0.77
C LEU A 127 17.85 -8.54 -1.40
N PRO A 128 18.06 -9.44 -2.40
CA PRO A 128 16.97 -10.02 -3.18
C PRO A 128 15.99 -10.86 -2.35
N ALA A 129 16.47 -11.56 -1.32
CA ALA A 129 15.60 -12.30 -0.40
C ALA A 129 14.69 -11.36 0.41
N ARG A 130 15.22 -10.21 0.86
CA ARG A 130 14.47 -9.15 1.54
C ARG A 130 13.41 -8.54 0.62
N TYR A 131 13.80 -8.26 -0.62
CA TYR A 131 12.90 -7.77 -1.65
C TYR A 131 11.76 -8.76 -1.94
N GLY A 132 12.03 -10.07 -1.91
CA GLY A 132 11.00 -11.12 -2.00
C GLY A 132 9.93 -11.03 -0.90
N LEU A 133 10.32 -10.76 0.35
CA LEU A 133 9.38 -10.55 1.46
C LEU A 133 8.55 -9.27 1.28
N LEU A 134 9.19 -8.19 0.79
CA LEU A 134 8.53 -6.92 0.49
C LEU A 134 7.50 -7.08 -0.63
N ARG A 135 7.84 -7.80 -1.71
CA ARG A 135 6.92 -8.08 -2.82
C ARG A 135 5.70 -8.89 -2.39
N ALA A 136 5.86 -9.75 -1.39
CA ALA A 136 4.80 -10.59 -0.86
C ALA A 136 3.97 -9.89 0.23
N GLY A 137 4.24 -8.62 0.56
CA GLY A 137 3.56 -7.89 1.62
C GLY A 137 3.83 -8.43 3.04
N GLN A 138 4.80 -9.33 3.20
CA GLN A 138 5.12 -9.93 4.50
C GLN A 138 5.81 -8.92 5.42
N VAL A 139 6.47 -7.92 4.84
CA VAL A 139 7.17 -6.83 5.53
C VAL A 139 6.84 -5.49 4.87
N SER A 140 6.82 -4.42 5.66
CA SER A 140 6.57 -3.07 5.12
C SER A 140 7.82 -2.46 4.48
N GLU A 141 7.59 -1.44 3.64
CA GLU A 141 8.65 -0.59 3.06
C GLU A 141 9.56 -0.01 4.14
N TRP A 142 9.00 0.41 5.28
CA TRP A 142 9.78 0.97 6.38
C TRP A 142 10.80 -0.04 6.91
N VAL A 143 10.38 -1.28 7.18
CA VAL A 143 11.29 -2.33 7.66
C VAL A 143 12.35 -2.63 6.60
N ALA A 144 11.97 -2.66 5.32
CA ALA A 144 12.93 -2.86 4.23
C ALA A 144 13.95 -1.70 4.15
N THR A 145 13.52 -0.47 4.42
CA THR A 145 14.38 0.71 4.50
C THR A 145 15.37 0.62 5.65
N VAL A 146 14.91 0.21 6.84
CA VAL A 146 15.78 0.05 8.03
C VAL A 146 16.90 -0.93 7.72
N VAL A 147 16.57 -2.12 7.21
CA VAL A 147 17.55 -3.14 6.83
C VAL A 147 18.58 -2.60 5.82
N ALA A 148 18.12 -1.91 4.76
CA ALA A 148 19.01 -1.36 3.75
C ALA A 148 19.95 -0.30 4.32
N ARG A 149 19.50 0.50 5.29
CA ARG A 149 20.33 1.49 6.00
C ARG A 149 21.31 0.85 6.95
N GLU A 150 20.87 -0.11 7.76
CA GLU A 150 21.74 -0.83 8.70
C GLU A 150 22.86 -1.57 7.97
N THR A 151 22.60 -2.10 6.78
CA THR A 151 23.58 -2.80 5.94
C THR A 151 24.27 -1.90 4.91
N SER A 152 24.10 -0.57 4.99
CA SER A 152 24.66 0.38 4.01
C SER A 152 26.19 0.42 4.00
N HIS A 153 26.82 0.07 5.12
CA HIS A 153 28.28 0.00 5.29
C HIS A 153 28.92 -1.25 4.65
N LEU A 154 28.11 -2.21 4.21
CA LEU A 154 28.55 -3.41 3.51
C LEU A 154 28.42 -3.21 2.00
N ASP A 155 29.34 -3.81 1.23
CA ASP A 155 29.18 -3.85 -0.22
C ASP A 155 28.10 -4.85 -0.66
N GLY A 156 27.67 -4.76 -1.92
CA GLY A 156 26.59 -5.60 -2.47
C GLY A 156 26.83 -7.12 -2.32
N PRO A 157 28.02 -7.63 -2.69
CA PRO A 157 28.37 -9.04 -2.49
C PRO A 157 28.29 -9.47 -1.02
N THR A 158 28.83 -8.67 -0.09
CA THR A 158 28.80 -8.98 1.34
C THR A 158 27.38 -8.97 1.89
N ARG A 159 26.53 -8.01 1.47
CA ARG A 159 25.10 -8.00 1.81
C ARG A 159 24.39 -9.30 1.39
N ARG A 160 24.61 -9.74 0.15
CA ARG A 160 24.03 -10.99 -0.35
C ARG A 160 24.52 -12.22 0.43
N LEU A 161 25.81 -12.27 0.73
CA LEU A 161 26.41 -13.38 1.47
C LEU A 161 25.89 -13.44 2.91
N ALA A 162 25.82 -12.30 3.61
CA ALA A 162 25.26 -12.23 4.97
C ALA A 162 23.83 -12.77 5.01
N TYR A 163 23.00 -12.42 4.02
CA TYR A 163 21.63 -12.94 3.88
C TYR A 163 21.56 -14.42 3.51
N ALA A 164 22.50 -14.92 2.71
CA ALA A 164 22.56 -16.33 2.33
C ALA A 164 23.00 -17.23 3.50
N VAL A 165 23.90 -16.73 4.35
CA VAL A 165 24.41 -17.44 5.53
C VAL A 165 23.38 -17.48 6.65
N ASP A 166 22.62 -16.40 6.85
CA ASP A 166 21.57 -16.34 7.87
C ASP A 166 20.25 -15.77 7.32
N PRO A 167 19.54 -16.54 6.47
CA PRO A 167 18.20 -16.17 6.03
C PRO A 167 17.21 -16.19 7.20
N ALA A 168 17.52 -16.93 8.28
CA ALA A 168 16.69 -17.02 9.46
C ALA A 168 16.69 -15.71 10.26
N ALA A 169 17.78 -14.95 10.36
CA ALA A 169 17.77 -13.60 10.98
C ALA A 169 16.84 -12.63 10.24
N ALA A 170 16.79 -12.71 8.91
CA ALA A 170 15.92 -11.89 8.09
C ALA A 170 14.43 -12.23 8.26
N VAL A 171 14.10 -13.52 8.37
CA VAL A 171 12.73 -14.02 8.58
C VAL A 171 12.31 -13.92 10.05
N ALA A 172 13.21 -14.16 11.00
CA ALA A 172 12.94 -14.09 12.43
C ALA A 172 12.61 -12.66 12.87
N ARG A 173 13.26 -11.63 12.30
CA ARG A 173 12.86 -10.23 12.51
C ARG A 173 11.45 -9.96 11.94
N ALA A 174 11.15 -10.45 10.74
CA ALA A 174 9.80 -10.36 10.16
C ALA A 174 8.73 -11.11 10.98
N ARG A 175 9.08 -12.25 11.60
CA ARG A 175 8.19 -13.00 12.51
C ARG A 175 8.06 -12.36 13.88
N THR A 176 9.09 -11.69 14.40
CA THR A 176 8.98 -10.84 15.60
C THR A 176 8.00 -9.70 15.33
N GLU A 177 8.00 -9.13 14.12
CA GLU A 177 7.01 -8.12 13.71
C GLU A 177 5.61 -8.72 13.56
N GLU A 178 5.44 -9.93 13.02
CA GLU A 178 4.15 -10.63 13.02
C GLU A 178 3.65 -10.96 14.45
N GLY A 179 4.56 -11.32 15.35
CA GLY A 179 4.31 -11.44 16.78
C GLY A 179 3.93 -10.11 17.46
N GLN A 180 4.50 -8.99 17.01
CA GLN A 180 4.13 -7.64 17.43
C GLN A 180 2.84 -7.13 16.77
N ARG A 181 2.40 -7.72 15.64
CA ARG A 181 1.07 -7.50 15.05
C ARG A 181 -0.03 -8.24 15.81
N ARG A 182 0.32 -9.31 16.54
CA ARG A 182 -0.58 -9.97 17.50
C ARG A 182 -0.66 -9.16 18.80
N VAL A 183 -1.13 -7.93 18.68
CA VAL A 183 -1.57 -7.10 19.81
C VAL A 183 -3.08 -7.26 19.91
N THR A 184 -3.60 -7.53 21.11
CA THR A 184 -5.04 -7.48 21.35
C THR A 184 -5.50 -6.04 21.12
N VAL A 185 -6.39 -5.81 20.16
CA VAL A 185 -7.08 -4.53 20.01
C VAL A 185 -7.78 -4.24 21.34
N ARG A 186 -7.25 -3.29 22.10
CA ARG A 186 -7.90 -2.81 23.33
C ARG A 186 -9.08 -1.96 22.86
N PRO A 187 -10.33 -2.27 23.26
CA PRO A 187 -11.46 -1.42 22.95
C PRO A 187 -11.16 0.01 23.40
N ALA A 188 -11.51 1.00 22.59
CA ALA A 188 -11.38 2.39 23.00
C ALA A 188 -12.18 2.59 24.30
N PRO A 189 -11.63 3.29 25.31
CA PRO A 189 -12.35 3.52 26.56
C PRO A 189 -13.68 4.21 26.26
N GLY A 190 -14.80 3.57 26.63
CA GLY A 190 -16.17 4.08 26.44
C GLY A 190 -17.07 3.30 25.47
N GLN A 191 -16.59 2.22 24.83
CA GLN A 191 -17.41 1.40 23.92
C GLN A 191 -18.33 0.38 24.63
N HIS A 192 -18.27 0.27 25.95
CA HIS A 192 -19.32 -0.37 26.74
C HIS A 192 -20.32 0.71 27.13
N GLY A 193 -21.50 0.66 26.54
CA GLY A 193 -22.63 1.42 27.05
C GLY A 193 -22.77 1.13 28.54
N ASP A 194 -22.67 2.17 29.35
CA ASP A 194 -22.97 2.14 30.78
C ASP A 194 -24.39 1.58 30.95
N PRO A 195 -24.56 0.34 31.48
CA PRO A 195 -25.88 -0.26 31.62
C PRO A 195 -26.77 0.50 32.61
N ASP A 196 -26.22 1.45 33.39
CA ASP A 196 -26.95 2.19 34.42
C ASP A 196 -27.49 3.55 33.97
N ARG A 197 -27.34 3.95 32.70
CA ARG A 197 -28.10 5.10 32.15
C ARG A 197 -29.54 4.68 31.79
N VAL A 198 -30.33 4.41 32.82
CA VAL A 198 -31.80 4.42 32.72
C VAL A 198 -32.23 5.80 32.23
N SER A 199 -32.86 5.83 31.04
CA SER A 199 -33.44 7.03 30.45
C SER A 199 -34.55 7.58 31.35
N ALA A 200 -34.23 8.58 32.18
CA ALA A 200 -35.23 9.46 32.77
C ALA A 200 -35.72 10.43 31.69
N GLY A 201 -36.79 10.07 30.98
CA GLY A 201 -37.44 10.99 30.06
C GLY A 201 -38.49 10.35 29.17
N GLY A 202 -39.75 10.34 29.62
CA GLY A 202 -40.88 10.20 28.70
C GLY A 202 -42.13 9.54 29.27
N ALA A 203 -42.94 10.26 30.04
CA ALA A 203 -44.37 9.96 30.17
C ALA A 203 -45.13 11.22 30.62
N GLY A 204 -45.41 12.10 29.66
CA GLY A 204 -46.24 13.28 29.88
C GLY A 204 -47.27 13.43 28.76
N HIS A 205 -48.24 12.51 28.67
CA HIS A 205 -49.42 12.77 27.85
C HIS A 205 -50.68 12.05 28.34
N ARG A 206 -51.73 12.87 28.56
CA ARG A 206 -53.18 12.59 28.67
C ARG A 206 -53.63 11.90 29.96
N GLY A 207 -54.68 12.34 30.66
CA GLY A 207 -55.66 13.39 30.43
C GLY A 207 -56.89 13.14 31.32
N LEU A 208 -57.76 14.14 31.44
CA LEU A 208 -59.19 14.06 31.82
C LEU A 208 -59.48 13.59 33.27
N GLY A 209 -60.27 14.21 34.12
CA GLY A 209 -61.24 15.30 34.05
C GLY A 209 -62.26 15.11 35.20
N ARG A 210 -62.88 16.22 35.64
CA ARG A 210 -64.12 16.31 36.47
C ARG A 210 -64.03 15.78 37.92
N ALA A 211 -64.75 16.28 38.93
CA ALA A 211 -65.63 17.44 39.12
C ALA A 211 -65.98 17.59 40.63
N ALA A 212 -66.40 18.80 41.00
CA ALA A 212 -67.51 19.12 41.92
C ALA A 212 -67.33 19.24 43.47
N ALA A 213 -68.12 20.21 43.97
CA ALA A 213 -68.57 20.53 45.35
C ALA A 213 -67.52 21.15 46.28
N GLY A 214 -67.67 22.35 46.86
CA GLY A 214 -68.80 23.06 47.49
C GLY A 214 -68.19 23.71 48.76
N ARG A 215 -68.54 24.89 49.29
CA ARG A 215 -69.67 25.83 49.23
C ARG A 215 -69.11 27.25 49.36
#